data_AF-A0A438JXN6-F1
#
_entry.id   AF-A0A438JXN6-F1
#
_cell.length_a   1.000
_cell.length_b   1.000
_cell.length_c   1.000
_cell.angle_alpha   90.00
_cell.angle_beta   90.00
_cell.angle_gamma   90.00
#
_symmetry.space_group_name_H-M   'P 1'
#
loop_
_entity.id
_entity.type
_entity.pdbx_description
1 polymer ?
#
loop_
_entity_poly.entity_id
_entity_poly.type
_entity_poly.pdbx_seq_one_letter_code
_entity_poly.pdbx_strand_id
1 'polypeptide(L)'
;MTEPSSSTPSPVISLVLRLLTFISILISLIILTNNSATIVVNSTELKLRFKDVYAYRYMLFALVVGLPYILLQIVFGIYHVSMGKRISSSGESLLQFDFYADKVPPLSFLCFSTFSLEISAVMSYILATGTGASFGATLDLKEVFSELGSNYNKFFNKGSAAASFILFAFLFTAVSSVFSSLALPKKL
;
A
#
# COMPACT_ATOMS: atom_id res chain seq x y z
N MET A 1 -35.84 19.05 3.47
CA MET A 1 -34.84 18.22 2.76
C MET A 1 -33.49 18.82 3.08
N THR A 2 -32.74 18.20 3.99
CA THR A 2 -31.40 18.65 4.41
C THR A 2 -30.38 18.24 3.36
N GLU A 3 -29.63 19.22 2.84
CA GLU A 3 -28.50 19.00 1.95
C GLU A 3 -27.49 18.01 2.56
N PRO A 4 -26.99 17.03 1.79
CA PRO A 4 -25.90 16.18 2.27
C PRO A 4 -24.64 17.04 2.37
N SER A 5 -24.11 17.15 3.60
CA SER A 5 -22.83 17.78 3.91
C SER A 5 -21.72 17.13 3.10
N SER A 6 -21.34 17.80 2.00
CA SER A 6 -20.17 17.45 1.21
C SER A 6 -18.93 17.84 2.00
N SER A 7 -18.42 16.91 2.81
CA SER A 7 -17.10 17.06 3.41
C SER A 7 -16.06 16.95 2.30
N THR A 8 -15.57 18.08 1.81
CA THR A 8 -14.39 18.13 0.94
C THR A 8 -13.27 17.33 1.62
N PRO A 9 -12.79 16.21 1.05
CA PRO A 9 -11.76 15.41 1.67
C PRO A 9 -10.49 16.24 1.75
N SER A 10 -10.01 16.48 2.96
CA SER A 10 -8.83 17.32 3.14
C SER A 10 -7.59 16.61 2.57
N PRO A 11 -6.69 17.33 1.87
CA PRO A 11 -5.46 16.75 1.33
C PRO A 11 -4.57 16.13 2.41
N VAL A 12 -4.73 16.57 3.66
CA VAL A 12 -4.04 16.02 4.84
C VAL A 12 -4.50 14.61 5.17
N ILE A 13 -5.81 14.33 5.14
CA ILE A 13 -6.36 12.99 5.42
C ILE A 13 -5.85 11.98 4.39
N SER A 14 -5.82 12.37 3.11
CA SER A 14 -5.25 11.54 2.03
C SER A 14 -3.77 11.21 2.27
N LEU A 15 -2.99 12.19 2.73
CA LEU A 15 -1.57 12.01 3.03
C LEU A 15 -1.36 11.07 4.23
N VAL A 16 -2.17 11.20 5.28
CA VAL A 16 -2.14 10.29 6.44
C VAL A 16 -2.48 8.86 6.04
N LEU A 17 -3.52 8.66 5.21
CA LEU A 17 -3.90 7.33 4.70
C LEU A 17 -2.77 6.65 3.91
N ARG A 18 -2.03 7.43 3.10
CA ARG A 18 -0.87 6.92 2.35
C ARG A 18 0.30 6.53 3.27
N LEU A 19 0.58 7.35 4.30
CA LEU A 19 1.60 7.03 5.28
C LEU A 19 1.25 5.75 6.07
N LEU A 20 -0.02 5.59 6.46
CA LEU A 20 -0.49 4.40 7.16
C LEU A 20 -0.36 3.15 6.30
N THR A 21 -0.72 3.25 5.01
CA THR A 21 -0.55 2.17 4.02
C THR A 21 0.92 1.76 3.88
N PHE A 22 1.85 2.73 3.83
CA PHE A 22 3.29 2.47 3.77
C PHE A 22 3.78 1.68 4.99
N ILE A 23 3.37 2.08 6.20
CA ILE A 23 3.73 1.40 7.44
C ILE A 23 3.19 -0.04 7.44
N SER A 24 1.93 -0.25 7.03
CA SER A 24 1.33 -1.58 6.94
C SER A 24 2.05 -2.50 5.96
N ILE A 25 2.45 -1.99 4.79
CA ILE A 25 3.24 -2.74 3.79
C ILE A 25 4.62 -3.10 4.34
N LEU A 26 5.31 -2.16 5.02
CA LEU A 26 6.62 -2.41 5.63
C LEU A 26 6.56 -3.49 6.70
N ILE A 27 5.58 -3.42 7.61
CA ILE A 27 5.39 -4.42 8.67
C ILE A 27 5.18 -5.80 8.05
N SER A 28 4.33 -5.90 7.02
CA SER A 28 4.09 -7.16 6.33
C SER A 28 5.34 -7.70 5.64
N LEU A 29 6.10 -6.84 4.96
CA LEU A 29 7.36 -7.20 4.28
C LEU A 29 8.40 -7.71 5.29
N ILE A 30 8.53 -7.07 6.45
CA ILE A 30 9.45 -7.50 7.52
C ILE A 30 9.04 -8.86 8.07
N ILE A 31 7.75 -9.08 8.35
CA ILE A 31 7.27 -10.37 8.87
C ILE A 31 7.53 -11.48 7.84
N LEU A 32 7.26 -11.22 6.56
CA LEU A 32 7.36 -12.22 5.50
C LEU A 32 8.82 -12.57 5.14
N THR A 33 9.73 -11.61 5.24
CA THR A 33 11.17 -11.83 5.00
C THR A 33 11.87 -12.48 6.18
N ASN A 34 11.51 -12.12 7.41
CA ASN A 34 12.15 -12.63 8.62
C ASN A 34 11.63 -14.02 9.03
N ASN A 35 10.39 -14.36 8.69
CA ASN A 35 9.82 -15.63 9.06
C ASN A 35 10.25 -16.72 8.04
N SER A 36 10.89 -17.78 8.53
CA SER A 36 11.25 -18.97 7.76
C SER A 36 11.07 -20.17 8.68
N ALA A 37 10.26 -21.16 8.29
CA ALA A 37 10.07 -22.39 9.06
C ALA A 37 11.04 -23.44 8.55
N THR A 38 11.73 -24.08 9.48
CA THR A 38 12.46 -25.33 9.21
C THR A 38 11.51 -26.48 9.49
N ILE A 39 11.16 -27.25 8.45
CA ILE A 39 10.43 -28.52 8.57
C ILE A 39 11.48 -29.63 8.58
N VAL A 40 11.48 -30.46 9.61
CA VAL A 40 12.33 -31.65 9.66
C VAL A 40 11.42 -32.83 9.36
N VAL A 41 11.56 -33.41 8.17
CA VAL A 41 10.85 -34.65 7.81
C VAL A 41 11.91 -35.68 7.42
N ASN A 42 11.91 -36.79 8.17
CA ASN A 42 12.64 -38.01 7.83
C ASN A 42 14.16 -37.83 7.60
N SER A 43 14.84 -37.10 8.50
CA SER A 43 16.29 -36.84 8.43
C SER A 43 16.75 -35.90 7.29
N THR A 44 15.80 -35.21 6.65
CA THR A 44 16.07 -34.10 5.74
C THR A 44 15.45 -32.81 6.27
N GLU A 45 16.26 -31.76 6.43
CA GLU A 45 15.80 -30.44 6.83
C GLU A 45 15.17 -29.72 5.63
N LEU A 46 13.86 -29.91 5.42
CA LEU A 46 13.09 -29.11 4.49
C LEU A 46 12.81 -27.73 5.09
N LYS A 47 13.70 -26.79 4.85
CA LYS A 47 13.49 -25.39 5.23
C LYS A 47 12.38 -24.77 4.38
N LEU A 48 11.11 -24.93 4.79
CA LEU A 48 9.96 -24.17 4.27
C LEU A 48 10.13 -22.68 4.54
N ARG A 49 10.89 -22.05 3.65
CA ARG A 49 10.90 -20.60 3.48
C ARG A 49 9.60 -20.24 2.76
N PHE A 50 8.91 -19.18 3.18
CA PHE A 50 7.76 -18.66 2.43
C PHE A 50 8.10 -18.38 0.95
N LYS A 51 9.38 -18.19 0.62
CA LYS A 51 9.86 -18.03 -0.77
C LYS A 51 9.62 -19.26 -1.66
N ASP A 52 9.45 -20.45 -1.09
CA ASP A 52 9.31 -21.70 -1.84
C ASP A 52 7.86 -21.96 -2.27
N VAL A 53 6.90 -21.41 -1.52
CA VAL A 53 5.48 -21.49 -1.85
C VAL A 53 5.15 -20.43 -2.89
N TYR A 54 4.65 -20.87 -4.05
CA TYR A 54 4.37 -19.99 -5.20
C TYR A 54 3.49 -18.78 -4.83
N ALA A 55 2.46 -19.00 -4.01
CA ALA A 55 1.55 -17.93 -3.55
C ALA A 55 2.25 -16.85 -2.73
N TYR A 56 3.16 -17.23 -1.83
CA TYR A 56 3.91 -16.28 -1.02
C TYR A 56 4.99 -15.55 -1.82
N ARG A 57 5.55 -16.19 -2.86
CA ARG A 57 6.45 -15.53 -3.81
C ARG A 57 5.73 -14.46 -4.63
N TYR A 58 4.50 -14.73 -5.05
CA TYR A 58 3.64 -13.74 -5.71
C TYR A 58 3.31 -12.56 -4.77
N MET A 59 2.97 -12.84 -3.50
CA MET A 59 2.74 -11.80 -2.50
C MET A 59 3.98 -10.94 -2.22
N LEU A 60 5.17 -11.56 -2.11
CA LEU A 60 6.44 -10.83 -2.00
C LEU A 60 6.67 -9.92 -3.22
N PHE A 61 6.38 -10.40 -4.43
CA PHE A 61 6.54 -9.61 -5.64
C PHE A 61 5.61 -8.40 -5.66
N ALA A 62 4.33 -8.59 -5.31
CA ALA A 62 3.35 -7.52 -5.16
C ALA A 62 3.81 -6.45 -4.16
N LEU A 63 4.33 -6.87 -3.00
CA LEU A 63 4.87 -5.94 -1.98
C LEU A 63 6.09 -5.17 -2.49
N VAL A 64 7.02 -5.85 -3.16
CA VAL A 64 8.25 -5.23 -3.70
C VAL A 64 7.94 -4.23 -4.80
N VAL A 65 6.93 -4.47 -5.65
CA VAL A 65 6.48 -3.52 -6.68
C VAL A 65 5.68 -2.37 -6.06
N GLY A 66 4.86 -2.64 -5.04
CA GLY A 66 4.09 -1.61 -4.34
C GLY A 66 4.93 -0.64 -3.49
N LEU A 67 6.09 -1.09 -2.98
CA LEU A 67 6.97 -0.28 -2.12
C LEU A 67 7.55 0.98 -2.81
N PRO A 68 8.20 0.91 -4.00
CA PRO A 68 8.69 2.10 -4.68
C PRO A 68 7.55 3.02 -5.12
N TYR A 69 6.39 2.45 -5.48
CA TYR A 69 5.22 3.22 -5.87
C TYR A 69 4.73 4.11 -4.72
N ILE A 70 4.58 3.55 -3.52
CA ILE A 70 4.07 4.32 -2.37
C ILE A 70 5.10 5.35 -1.87
N LEU A 71 6.40 5.06 -1.98
CA LEU A 71 7.46 6.04 -1.70
C LEU A 71 7.35 7.25 -2.63
N LEU A 72 7.21 7.01 -3.94
CA LEU A 72 7.01 8.07 -4.92
C LEU A 72 5.73 8.87 -4.59
N GLN A 73 4.63 8.17 -4.30
CA GLN A 73 3.34 8.78 -4.00
C GLN A 73 3.36 9.67 -2.73
N ILE A 74 4.16 9.33 -1.72
CA ILE A 74 4.37 10.14 -0.51
C ILE A 74 5.17 11.41 -0.84
N VAL A 75 6.25 11.30 -1.60
CA VAL A 75 7.08 12.46 -2.01
C VAL A 75 6.24 13.49 -2.77
N PHE A 76 5.45 13.03 -3.75
CA PHE A 76 4.54 13.89 -4.49
C PHE A 76 3.41 14.46 -3.62
N GLY A 77 2.87 13.68 -2.69
CA GLY A 77 1.85 14.15 -1.74
C GLY A 77 2.35 15.29 -0.86
N ILE A 78 3.58 15.19 -0.35
CA ILE A 78 4.22 16.25 0.42
C ILE A 78 4.44 17.49 -0.44
N TYR A 79 4.95 17.32 -1.67
CA TYR A 79 5.16 18.42 -2.60
C TYR A 79 3.86 19.20 -2.87
N HIS A 80 2.74 18.51 -3.12
CA HIS A 80 1.43 19.13 -3.33
C HIS A 80 0.97 19.96 -2.11
N VAL A 81 1.07 19.39 -0.90
CA VAL A 81 0.66 20.08 0.33
C VAL A 81 1.57 21.27 0.64
N SER A 82 2.88 21.14 0.38
CA SER A 82 3.83 22.24 0.54
C SER A 82 3.58 23.39 -0.44
N MET A 83 3.20 23.10 -1.69
CA MET A 83 2.91 24.11 -2.70
C MET A 83 1.57 24.82 -2.44
N GLY A 84 0.53 24.08 -2.00
CA GLY A 84 -0.76 24.65 -1.63
C GLY A 84 -0.73 25.58 -0.41
N LYS A 85 0.17 25.33 0.56
CA LYS A 85 0.35 26.19 1.75
C LYS A 85 1.12 27.48 1.46
N ARG A 86 1.90 27.53 0.38
CA ARG A 86 2.68 28.72 -0.03
C ARG A 86 1.89 29.75 -0.83
N ILE A 87 0.70 29.43 -1.34
CA ILE A 87 -0.17 30.39 -2.04
C ILE A 87 -0.82 31.40 -1.08
N SER A 88 -0.94 31.07 0.22
CA SER A 88 -1.61 31.94 1.21
C SER A 88 -0.65 32.69 2.15
N SER A 89 0.66 32.47 2.10
CA SER A 89 1.58 33.08 3.07
C SER A 89 3.01 33.17 2.53
N SER A 90 3.50 34.40 2.45
CA SER A 90 4.92 34.79 2.34
C SER A 90 5.49 34.94 0.92
N GLY A 91 5.60 36.21 0.51
CA GLY A 91 6.09 36.68 -0.78
C GLY A 91 7.60 36.92 -0.89
N GLU A 92 8.48 36.16 -0.21
CA GLU A 92 9.94 36.37 -0.38
C GLU A 92 10.78 35.10 -0.58
N SER A 93 10.24 33.89 -0.36
CA SER A 93 10.98 32.63 -0.63
C SER A 93 10.62 31.94 -1.96
N LEU A 94 9.80 32.60 -2.79
CA LEU A 94 9.29 32.05 -4.06
C LEU A 94 10.13 32.40 -5.29
N LEU A 95 11.03 33.39 -5.22
CA LEU A 95 11.83 33.80 -6.39
C LEU A 95 12.72 32.68 -6.96
N GLN A 96 13.18 31.75 -6.13
CA GLN A 96 14.00 30.61 -6.58
C GLN A 96 13.18 29.42 -7.10
N PHE A 97 11.90 29.31 -6.73
CA PHE A 97 11.00 28.24 -7.20
C PHE A 97 10.19 28.66 -8.43
N ASP A 98 9.78 29.92 -8.55
CA ASP A 98 9.09 30.43 -9.75
C ASP A 98 9.98 30.35 -11.00
N PHE A 99 11.29 30.59 -10.86
CA PHE A 99 12.25 30.49 -11.97
C PHE A 99 12.47 29.03 -12.46
N TYR A 100 12.21 28.03 -11.61
CA TYR A 100 12.27 26.61 -11.98
C TYR A 100 10.90 26.06 -12.42
N ALA A 101 9.81 26.65 -11.93
CA ALA A 101 8.43 26.30 -12.28
C ALA A 101 7.97 26.84 -13.64
N ASP A 102 8.60 27.91 -14.15
CA ASP A 102 8.30 28.46 -15.50
C ASP A 102 8.57 27.46 -16.65
N LYS A 103 9.41 26.43 -16.42
CA LYS A 103 9.68 25.37 -17.42
C LYS A 103 8.75 24.17 -17.38
N VAL A 104 8.01 23.96 -16.29
CA VAL A 104 7.18 22.77 -16.11
C VAL A 104 5.80 23.24 -15.65
N PRO A 105 4.81 23.34 -16.56
CA PRO A 105 3.54 23.90 -16.19
C PRO A 105 2.89 23.06 -15.08
N PRO A 106 2.16 23.69 -14.13
CA PRO A 106 1.41 23.02 -13.07
C PRO A 106 0.40 21.97 -13.58
N LEU A 107 0.12 21.98 -14.88
CA LEU A 107 -0.70 20.99 -15.59
C LEU A 107 -0.07 19.57 -15.62
N SER A 108 1.26 19.44 -15.69
CA SER A 108 1.91 18.12 -15.63
C SER A 108 1.82 17.51 -14.23
N PHE A 109 1.80 18.34 -13.19
CA PHE A 109 1.62 17.92 -11.81
C PHE A 109 0.19 17.44 -11.52
N LEU A 110 -0.82 18.12 -12.07
CA LEU A 110 -2.21 17.67 -12.02
C LEU A 110 -2.46 16.41 -12.86
N CYS A 111 -1.83 16.31 -14.04
CA CYS A 111 -1.87 15.10 -14.85
C CYS A 111 -1.16 13.92 -14.16
N PHE A 112 -0.08 14.19 -13.44
CA PHE A 112 0.62 13.19 -12.63
C PHE A 112 -0.21 12.75 -11.41
N SER A 113 -0.93 13.65 -10.76
CA SER A 113 -1.77 13.30 -9.61
C SER A 113 -3.00 12.48 -10.01
N THR A 114 -3.61 12.76 -11.16
CA THR A 114 -4.69 11.94 -11.73
C THR A 114 -4.16 10.60 -12.23
N PHE A 115 -3.00 10.56 -12.90
CA PHE A 115 -2.34 9.30 -13.29
C PHE A 115 -1.96 8.44 -12.07
N SER A 116 -1.54 9.07 -10.97
CA SER A 116 -1.30 8.38 -9.69
C SER A 116 -2.59 7.85 -9.06
N LEU A 117 -3.76 8.41 -9.36
CA LEU A 117 -5.05 7.93 -8.85
C LEU A 117 -5.41 6.60 -9.53
N GLU A 118 -5.28 6.53 -10.85
CA GLU A 118 -5.44 5.31 -11.64
C GLU A 118 -4.51 4.18 -11.15
N ILE A 119 -3.23 4.49 -10.92
CA ILE A 119 -2.26 3.48 -10.44
C ILE A 119 -2.57 3.03 -9.01
N SER A 120 -3.12 3.90 -8.15
CA SER A 120 -3.50 3.50 -6.78
C SER A 120 -4.62 2.46 -6.77
N ALA A 121 -5.56 2.55 -7.71
CA ALA A 121 -6.59 1.55 -7.89
C ALA A 121 -5.97 0.21 -8.35
N VAL A 122 -5.07 0.24 -9.33
CA VAL A 122 -4.34 -0.96 -9.81
C VAL A 122 -3.56 -1.63 -8.67
N MET A 123 -2.86 -0.86 -7.84
CA MET A 123 -2.14 -1.41 -6.69
C MET A 123 -3.08 -2.04 -5.66
N SER A 124 -4.28 -1.50 -5.46
CA SER A 124 -5.27 -2.11 -4.59
C SER A 124 -5.70 -3.50 -5.10
N TYR A 125 -5.91 -3.67 -6.42
CA TYR A 125 -6.21 -4.97 -7.01
C TYR A 125 -5.04 -5.96 -6.86
N ILE A 126 -3.80 -5.50 -7.06
CA ILE A 126 -2.60 -6.34 -6.88
C ILE A 126 -2.47 -6.77 -5.41
N LEU A 127 -2.67 -5.87 -4.45
CA LEU A 127 -2.66 -6.22 -3.03
C LEU A 127 -3.81 -7.15 -2.65
N ALA A 128 -5.01 -6.94 -3.18
CA ALA A 128 -6.18 -7.79 -2.91
C ALA A 128 -5.97 -9.21 -3.42
N THR A 129 -5.50 -9.37 -4.66
CA THR A 129 -5.19 -10.69 -5.24
C THR A 129 -4.03 -11.37 -4.52
N GLY A 130 -2.97 -10.62 -4.15
CA GLY A 130 -1.86 -11.13 -3.36
C GLY A 130 -2.30 -11.61 -1.98
N THR A 131 -3.16 -10.83 -1.30
CA THR A 131 -3.73 -11.19 0.01
C THR A 131 -4.60 -12.44 -0.10
N GLY A 132 -5.50 -12.51 -1.09
CA GLY A 132 -6.35 -13.68 -1.33
C GLY A 132 -5.55 -14.95 -1.60
N ALA A 133 -4.54 -14.88 -2.48
CA ALA A 133 -3.67 -16.02 -2.78
C ALA A 133 -2.88 -16.48 -1.54
N SER A 134 -2.39 -15.54 -0.74
CA SER A 134 -1.63 -15.86 0.48
C SER A 134 -2.50 -16.45 1.58
N PHE A 135 -3.73 -15.95 1.77
CA PHE A 135 -4.67 -16.50 2.75
C PHE A 135 -5.11 -17.91 2.34
N GLY A 136 -5.47 -18.13 1.08
CA GLY A 136 -5.81 -19.45 0.55
C GLY A 136 -4.66 -20.44 0.79
N ALA A 137 -3.45 -20.10 0.35
CA ALA A 137 -2.28 -20.95 0.58
C ALA A 137 -2.00 -21.19 2.07
N THR A 138 -2.22 -20.20 2.93
CA THR A 138 -2.03 -20.36 4.39
C THR A 138 -3.01 -21.34 4.99
N LEU A 139 -4.27 -21.31 4.58
CA LEU A 139 -5.30 -22.23 5.07
C LEU A 139 -5.03 -23.66 4.60
N ASP A 140 -4.76 -23.82 3.30
CA ASP A 140 -4.45 -25.13 2.69
C ASP A 140 -3.22 -25.76 3.34
N LEU A 141 -2.14 -24.98 3.51
CA LEU A 141 -0.92 -25.45 4.18
C LEU A 141 -1.18 -25.75 5.66
N LYS A 142 -1.93 -24.88 6.37
CA LYS A 142 -2.19 -25.09 7.79
C LYS A 142 -2.97 -26.38 8.04
N GLU A 143 -3.94 -26.74 7.20
CA GLU A 143 -4.69 -27.99 7.30
C GLU A 143 -3.74 -29.20 7.18
N VAL A 144 -2.99 -29.28 6.09
CA VAL A 144 -2.03 -30.38 5.83
C VAL A 144 -0.94 -30.48 6.91
N PHE A 145 -0.39 -29.36 7.37
CA PHE A 145 0.68 -29.37 8.37
C PHE A 145 0.17 -29.49 9.81
N SER A 146 -1.11 -29.21 10.08
CA SER A 146 -1.69 -29.41 11.41
C SER A 146 -1.77 -30.88 11.79
N GLU A 147 -1.94 -31.76 10.79
CA GLU A 147 -1.92 -33.22 10.96
C GLU A 147 -0.49 -33.74 11.21
N LEU A 148 0.53 -33.04 10.70
CA LEU A 148 1.94 -33.40 10.83
C LEU A 148 2.58 -32.96 12.17
N GLY A 149 1.99 -32.00 12.87
CA GLY A 149 2.43 -31.57 14.20
C GLY A 149 2.22 -30.08 14.52
N SER A 150 1.95 -29.78 15.79
CA SER A 150 1.59 -28.43 16.25
C SER A 150 2.72 -27.38 16.17
N ASN A 151 3.98 -27.81 15.97
CA ASN A 151 5.15 -26.92 15.90
C ASN A 151 5.06 -25.87 14.78
N TYR A 152 4.28 -26.14 13.74
CA TYR A 152 4.12 -25.26 12.58
C TYR A 152 3.04 -24.19 12.77
N ASN A 153 2.17 -24.31 13.76
CA ASN A 153 1.09 -23.34 14.00
C ASN A 153 1.61 -21.92 14.23
N LYS A 154 2.76 -21.76 14.90
CA LYS A 154 3.38 -20.46 15.13
C LYS A 154 3.82 -19.78 13.82
N PHE A 155 4.25 -20.56 12.83
CA PHE A 155 4.68 -20.07 11.54
C PHE A 155 3.50 -19.57 10.70
N PHE A 156 2.44 -20.38 10.61
CA PHE A 156 1.21 -19.99 9.90
C PHE A 156 0.49 -18.82 10.55
N ASN A 157 0.47 -18.75 11.89
CA ASN A 157 -0.12 -17.62 12.60
C ASN A 157 0.58 -16.29 12.25
N LYS A 158 1.91 -16.31 12.10
CA LYS A 158 2.67 -15.14 11.64
C LYS A 158 2.39 -14.80 10.16
N GLY A 159 2.26 -15.80 9.29
CA GLY A 159 1.89 -15.60 7.87
C GLY A 159 0.49 -14.98 7.73
N SER A 160 -0.48 -15.49 8.48
CA SER A 160 -1.82 -14.91 8.58
C SER A 160 -1.81 -13.50 9.16
N ALA A 161 -0.99 -13.23 10.17
CA ALA A 161 -0.85 -11.88 10.71
C ALA A 161 -0.29 -10.89 9.66
N ALA A 162 0.71 -11.32 8.87
CA ALA A 162 1.25 -10.52 7.78
C ALA A 162 0.19 -10.23 6.70
N ALA A 163 -0.64 -11.21 6.36
CA ALA A 163 -1.73 -11.06 5.39
C ALA A 163 -2.79 -10.06 5.88
N SER A 164 -3.12 -10.05 7.18
CA SER A 164 -4.02 -9.04 7.77
C SER A 164 -3.49 -7.62 7.61
N PHE A 165 -2.17 -7.40 7.79
CA PHE A 165 -1.58 -6.07 7.55
C PHE A 165 -1.68 -5.63 6.09
N ILE A 166 -1.59 -6.55 5.12
CA ILE A 166 -1.79 -6.23 3.70
C ILE A 166 -3.25 -5.91 3.41
N LEU A 167 -4.19 -6.61 4.05
CA LEU A 167 -5.62 -6.30 3.95
C LEU A 167 -5.90 -4.87 4.45
N PHE A 168 -5.33 -4.48 5.58
CA PHE A 168 -5.42 -3.09 6.05
C PHE A 168 -4.83 -2.11 5.04
N ALA A 169 -3.65 -2.40 4.46
CA ALA A 169 -3.06 -1.58 3.41
C ALA A 169 -3.98 -1.44 2.17
N PHE A 170 -4.62 -2.54 1.76
CA PHE A 170 -5.62 -2.54 0.69
C PHE A 170 -6.81 -1.63 1.04
N LEU A 171 -7.38 -1.79 2.24
CA LEU A 171 -8.53 -1.01 2.68
C LEU A 171 -8.23 0.49 2.73
N PHE A 172 -7.08 0.88 3.30
CA PHE A 172 -6.66 2.29 3.33
C PHE A 172 -6.43 2.85 1.93
N THR A 173 -5.84 2.06 1.03
CA THR A 173 -5.66 2.45 -0.37
C THR A 173 -7.00 2.62 -1.08
N ALA A 174 -7.93 1.70 -0.90
CA ALA A 174 -9.26 1.75 -1.49
C ALA A 174 -10.06 2.97 -0.98
N VAL A 175 -10.05 3.20 0.33
CA VAL A 175 -10.69 4.38 0.94
C VAL A 175 -10.05 5.67 0.42
N SER A 176 -8.73 5.74 0.35
CA SER A 176 -8.01 6.90 -0.21
C SER A 176 -8.40 7.16 -1.68
N SER A 177 -8.53 6.10 -2.48
CA SER A 177 -8.96 6.19 -3.88
C SER A 177 -10.39 6.73 -4.02
N VAL A 178 -11.35 6.21 -3.22
CA VAL A 178 -12.75 6.66 -3.24
C VAL A 178 -12.88 8.12 -2.84
N PHE A 179 -12.20 8.54 -1.77
CA PHE A 179 -12.18 9.96 -1.39
C PHE A 179 -11.58 10.83 -2.50
N SER A 180 -10.54 10.36 -3.18
CA SER A 180 -9.92 11.09 -4.28
C SER A 180 -10.81 11.16 -5.52
N SER A 181 -11.62 10.14 -5.81
CA SER A 181 -12.58 10.16 -6.93
C SER A 181 -13.80 11.03 -6.66
N LEU A 182 -14.25 11.12 -5.40
CA LEU A 182 -15.40 11.94 -5.01
C LEU A 182 -15.09 13.45 -5.03
N ALA A 183 -13.81 13.84 -5.00
CA ALA A 183 -13.37 15.23 -5.11
C ALA A 183 -13.40 15.78 -6.56
N LEU A 184 -13.70 14.95 -7.56
CA LEU A 184 -13.88 15.41 -8.94
C LEU A 184 -15.20 16.18 -9.09
N PRO A 185 -15.17 17.45 -9.57
CA PRO A 185 -16.39 18.18 -9.84
C PRO A 185 -17.19 17.47 -10.94
N LYS A 186 -18.43 17.08 -10.63
CA LYS A 186 -19.39 16.62 -11.62
C LYS A 186 -19.65 17.79 -12.57
N LYS A 187 -19.05 17.76 -13.76
CA LYS A 187 -19.52 18.60 -14.87
C LYS A 187 -20.88 18.04 -15.29
N LEU A 188 -21.94 18.70 -14.84
CA LEU A 188 -23.27 18.60 -15.43
C LEU A 188 -23.79 20.02 -15.64
#